data_AF-A0A959UWQ3-F1
#
_entry.id   AF-A0A959UWQ3-F1
#
_cell.length_a   1.000
_cell.length_b   1.000
_cell.length_c   1.000
_cell.angle_alpha   90.00
_cell.angle_beta   90.00
_cell.angle_gamma   90.00
#
_symmetry.space_group_name_H-M   'P 1'
#
loop_
_entity.id
_entity.type
_entity.pdbx_description
1 polymer ?
#
loop_
_entity_poly.entity_id
_entity_poly.type
_entity_poly.pdbx_seq_one_letter_code
_entity_poly.pdbx_strand_id
1 'polypeptide(L)'
;GCPIYALDRTKMLAGDPSATTQRFTTPDYPTIGFQATTPITFDGGSAPPAGAPAMLMRMADDAWSASIPNDRLELWTLTVDFTTPGNSVLSGPTTYATQPFDTELCGYTSFSCIDQPGTSVNLDPLREVIMNRAHYRNLGT
;
A
#
# COMPACT_ATOMS: atom_id res chain seq x y z
N GLY A 1 5.28 -9.09 -7.77
CA GLY A 1 4.34 -7.99 -7.61
C GLY A 1 3.98 -7.88 -6.14
N CYS A 2 3.78 -6.67 -5.64
CA CYS A 2 3.37 -6.39 -4.27
C CYS A 2 1.94 -6.92 -4.04
N PRO A 3 1.74 -7.90 -3.16
CA PRO A 3 0.45 -8.56 -3.00
C PRO A 3 -0.50 -7.74 -2.13
N ILE A 4 -1.78 -7.79 -2.47
CA ILE A 4 -2.89 -7.19 -1.73
C ILE A 4 -3.89 -8.30 -1.41
N TYR A 5 -4.38 -8.34 -0.18
CA TYR A 5 -5.35 -9.34 0.26
C TYR A 5 -6.65 -8.67 0.70
N ALA A 6 -7.78 -9.13 0.15
CA ALA A 6 -9.10 -8.75 0.57
C ALA A 6 -9.76 -9.92 1.31
N LEU A 7 -10.25 -9.66 2.51
CA LEU A 7 -10.83 -10.67 3.41
C LEU A 7 -12.33 -10.41 3.58
N ASP A 8 -13.15 -11.47 3.53
CA ASP A 8 -14.60 -11.37 3.72
C ASP A 8 -14.95 -11.08 5.19
N ARG A 9 -15.02 -9.79 5.52
CA ARG A 9 -15.32 -9.31 6.88
C ARG A 9 -16.65 -9.86 7.41
N THR A 10 -17.69 -9.96 6.56
CA THR A 10 -19.02 -10.37 7.01
C THR A 10 -18.99 -11.82 7.49
N LYS A 11 -18.42 -12.72 6.69
CA LYS A 11 -18.27 -14.13 7.06
C LYS A 11 -17.32 -14.33 8.23
N MET A 12 -16.21 -13.60 8.24
CA MET A 12 -15.24 -13.68 9.35
C MET A 12 -15.88 -13.29 10.69
N LEU A 13 -16.68 -12.23 10.73
CA LEU A 13 -17.36 -11.81 11.97
C LEU A 13 -18.44 -12.80 12.42
N ALA A 14 -19.06 -13.52 11.48
CA ALA A 14 -20.02 -14.57 11.80
C ALA A 14 -19.35 -15.89 12.22
N GLY A 15 -18.02 -16.00 12.13
CA GLY A 15 -17.31 -17.27 12.33
C GLY A 15 -17.64 -18.31 11.26
N ASP A 16 -18.06 -17.87 10.07
CA ASP A 16 -18.44 -18.75 8.97
C ASP A 16 -17.16 -19.39 8.37
N PRO A 17 -17.03 -20.74 8.41
CA PRO A 17 -15.85 -21.43 7.90
C PRO A 17 -15.70 -21.32 6.37
N SER A 18 -16.72 -20.82 5.66
CA SER A 18 -16.70 -20.54 4.23
C SER A 18 -16.17 -19.14 3.88
N ALA A 19 -15.63 -18.39 4.85
CA ALA A 19 -14.95 -17.13 4.59
C ALA A 19 -13.79 -17.33 3.59
N THR A 20 -13.74 -16.49 2.56
CA THR A 20 -12.71 -16.55 1.53
C THR A 20 -11.82 -15.32 1.57
N THR A 21 -10.66 -15.43 0.92
CA THR A 21 -9.72 -14.33 0.69
C THR A 21 -9.45 -14.23 -0.80
N GLN A 22 -9.38 -13.00 -1.32
CA GLN A 22 -8.94 -12.75 -2.68
C GLN A 22 -7.58 -12.06 -2.67
N ARG A 23 -6.70 -12.46 -3.60
CA ARG A 23 -5.36 -11.90 -3.75
C ARG A 23 -5.27 -11.12 -5.05
N PHE A 24 -4.79 -9.89 -4.95
CA PHE A 24 -4.45 -9.01 -6.06
C PHE A 24 -2.97 -8.68 -6.00
N THR A 25 -2.45 -8.04 -7.04
CA THR A 25 -1.02 -7.75 -7.12
C THR A 25 -0.80 -6.47 -7.92
N THR A 26 0.01 -5.55 -7.40
CA THR A 26 0.49 -4.39 -8.16
C THR A 26 1.85 -4.68 -8.80
N PRO A 27 2.25 -3.93 -9.85
CA PRO A 27 3.58 -4.04 -10.43
C PRO A 27 4.69 -3.73 -9.42
N ASP A 28 5.85 -4.38 -9.55
CA ASP A 28 7.04 -4.13 -8.72
C ASP A 28 8.02 -3.20 -9.43
N TYR A 29 8.83 -2.51 -8.64
CA TYR A 29 10.09 -1.92 -9.07
C TYR A 29 11.25 -2.91 -8.88
N PRO A 30 12.03 -3.25 -9.92
CA PRO A 30 12.98 -4.38 -9.87
C PRO A 30 14.24 -4.12 -9.04
N THR A 31 14.49 -2.87 -8.68
CA THR A 31 15.71 -2.33 -8.06
C THR A 31 15.65 -2.29 -6.52
N ILE A 32 14.47 -2.51 -5.94
CA ILE A 32 14.24 -2.47 -4.50
C ILE A 32 13.64 -3.81 -4.06
N GLY A 33 14.09 -4.31 -2.90
CA GLY A 33 13.75 -5.66 -2.45
C GLY A 33 12.34 -5.77 -1.84
N PHE A 34 12.01 -4.89 -0.90
CA PHE A 34 10.72 -4.87 -0.21
C PHE A 34 9.85 -3.75 -0.77
N GLN A 35 8.56 -4.02 -1.01
CA GLN A 35 7.60 -3.02 -1.49
C GLN A 35 6.24 -3.33 -0.90
N ALA A 36 5.56 -2.29 -0.43
CA ALA A 36 4.22 -2.42 0.12
C ALA A 36 3.30 -1.32 -0.41
N THR A 37 2.07 -1.71 -0.73
CA THR A 37 0.96 -0.77 -0.77
C THR A 37 0.37 -0.67 0.64
N THR A 38 0.02 0.55 1.04
CA THR A 38 -0.57 0.85 2.34
C THR A 38 -2.06 1.10 2.15
N PRO A 39 -2.95 0.36 2.85
CA PRO A 39 -4.38 0.61 2.77
C PRO A 39 -4.71 1.99 3.33
N ILE A 40 -5.57 2.74 2.63
CA ILE A 40 -6.13 3.98 3.16
C ILE A 40 -7.22 3.63 4.17
N THR A 41 -7.09 4.14 5.38
CA THR A 41 -8.06 3.87 6.46
C THR A 41 -9.20 4.88 6.45
N PHE A 42 -10.33 4.49 7.02
CA PHE A 42 -11.36 5.42 7.47
C PHE A 42 -11.56 5.22 8.97
N ASP A 43 -11.36 6.25 9.76
CA ASP A 43 -11.39 6.19 11.23
C ASP A 43 -12.29 7.24 11.89
N GLY A 44 -13.19 7.87 11.13
CA GLY A 44 -14.22 8.76 11.70
C GLY A 44 -14.76 9.82 10.73
N GLY A 45 -15.84 10.49 11.14
CA GLY A 45 -16.55 11.48 10.32
C GLY A 45 -17.56 10.83 9.37
N SER A 46 -17.79 11.45 8.22
CA SER A 46 -18.69 10.93 7.20
C SER A 46 -18.09 9.68 6.55
N ALA A 47 -18.80 8.56 6.62
CA ALA A 47 -18.36 7.31 6.00
C ALA A 47 -18.18 7.47 4.48
N PRO A 48 -17.30 6.66 3.86
CA PRO A 48 -17.33 6.49 2.41
C PRO A 48 -18.75 6.13 1.95
N PRO A 49 -19.21 6.66 0.80
CA PRO A 49 -20.49 6.24 0.22
C PRO A 49 -20.57 4.72 0.04
N ALA A 50 -21.78 4.17 0.11
CA ALA A 50 -21.99 2.75 -0.13
C ALA A 50 -21.44 2.36 -1.52
N GLY A 51 -20.64 1.30 -1.58
CA GLY A 51 -19.99 0.85 -2.81
C GLY A 51 -18.72 1.60 -3.19
N ALA A 52 -18.25 2.56 -2.38
CA ALA A 52 -16.94 3.17 -2.60
C ALA A 52 -15.83 2.11 -2.59
N PRO A 53 -14.91 2.12 -3.57
CA PRO A 53 -13.83 1.15 -3.62
C PRO A 53 -12.87 1.34 -2.44
N ALA A 54 -12.23 0.25 -2.01
CA ALA A 54 -11.09 0.34 -1.12
C ALA A 54 -9.93 1.05 -1.85
N MET A 55 -9.09 1.78 -1.11
CA MET A 55 -7.95 2.50 -1.68
C MET A 55 -6.66 2.02 -1.06
N LEU A 56 -5.62 1.93 -1.89
CA LEU A 56 -4.28 1.58 -1.47
C LEU A 56 -3.29 2.57 -2.07
N MET A 57 -2.30 2.97 -1.29
CA MET A 57 -1.30 3.94 -1.70
C MET A 57 0.11 3.42 -1.54
N ARG A 58 0.98 3.70 -2.51
CA ARG A 58 2.42 3.46 -2.46
C ARG A 58 3.14 4.77 -2.79
N MET A 59 4.30 5.01 -2.21
CA MET A 59 5.20 6.06 -2.68
C MET A 59 6.17 5.49 -3.71
N ALA A 60 6.62 6.30 -4.68
CA ALA A 60 7.63 5.92 -5.64
C ALA A 60 8.66 7.03 -5.74
N ASP A 61 9.90 6.70 -5.37
CA ASP A 61 11.09 7.52 -5.46
C ASP A 61 11.71 7.38 -6.87
N ASP A 62 12.07 8.48 -7.52
CA ASP A 62 12.65 8.49 -8.87
C ASP A 62 14.01 7.80 -8.96
N ALA A 63 14.73 7.66 -7.85
CA ALA A 63 15.94 6.89 -7.75
C ALA A 63 15.69 5.36 -7.72
N TRP A 64 14.45 4.91 -7.50
CA TRP A 64 14.15 3.49 -7.57
C TRP A 64 14.31 2.98 -9.00
N SER A 65 13.79 3.65 -10.03
CA SER A 65 13.87 3.10 -11.40
C SER A 65 13.84 4.21 -12.43
N ALA A 66 14.57 4.04 -13.53
CA ALA A 66 14.52 4.96 -14.68
C ALA A 66 13.10 5.08 -15.30
N SER A 67 12.18 4.16 -14.99
CA SER A 67 10.76 4.25 -15.36
C SER A 67 9.94 5.21 -14.48
N ILE A 68 10.55 5.83 -13.48
CA ILE A 68 9.94 6.75 -12.52
C ILE A 68 10.56 8.13 -12.81
N PRO A 69 9.91 8.98 -13.64
CA PRO A 69 10.53 10.24 -14.08
C PRO A 69 10.57 11.32 -12.99
N ASN A 70 9.78 11.14 -11.93
CA ASN A 70 9.71 12.03 -10.77
C ASN A 70 9.09 11.29 -9.60
N ASP A 71 9.43 11.77 -8.41
CA ASP A 71 8.83 11.38 -7.14
C ASP A 71 7.31 11.55 -7.13
N ARG A 72 6.61 10.54 -6.62
CA ARG A 72 5.14 10.51 -6.64
C ARG A 72 4.52 9.60 -5.59
N LEU A 73 3.23 9.79 -5.38
CA LEU A 73 2.33 8.82 -4.78
C LEU A 73 1.55 8.08 -5.87
N GLU A 74 1.30 6.81 -5.65
CA GLU A 74 0.58 5.90 -6.53
C GLU A 74 -0.64 5.36 -5.79
N LEU A 75 -1.83 5.62 -6.31
CA LEU A 75 -3.09 5.22 -5.72
C LEU A 75 -3.77 4.16 -6.59
N TRP A 76 -4.14 3.04 -5.98
CA TRP A 76 -5.03 2.05 -6.56
C TRP A 76 -6.39 2.06 -5.87
N THR A 77 -7.41 1.71 -6.64
CA THR A 77 -8.75 1.43 -6.13
C THR A 77 -9.07 -0.05 -6.33
N LEU A 78 -9.65 -0.67 -5.31
CA LEU A 78 -10.01 -2.08 -5.30
C LEU A 78 -11.50 -2.25 -4.99
N THR A 79 -12.24 -2.80 -5.94
CA THR A 79 -13.62 -3.29 -5.75
C THR A 79 -13.58 -4.80 -5.66
N VAL A 80 -14.16 -5.37 -4.61
CA VAL A 80 -14.12 -6.81 -4.35
C VAL A 80 -15.53 -7.39 -4.38
N ASP A 81 -15.73 -8.42 -5.20
CA ASP A 81 -16.95 -9.22 -5.24
C ASP A 81 -16.66 -10.60 -4.66
N PHE A 82 -17.03 -10.83 -3.41
CA PHE A 82 -16.86 -12.13 -2.74
C PHE A 82 -17.86 -13.19 -3.24
N THR A 83 -18.95 -12.80 -3.91
CA THR A 83 -19.92 -13.72 -4.51
C THR A 83 -19.41 -14.23 -5.86
N THR A 84 -18.89 -13.34 -6.70
CA THR A 84 -18.32 -13.65 -8.01
C THR A 84 -16.92 -13.04 -8.13
N PRO A 85 -15.86 -13.75 -7.69
CA PRO A 85 -14.49 -13.21 -7.68
C PRO A 85 -13.99 -12.66 -9.02
N GLY A 86 -14.49 -13.16 -10.14
CA GLY A 86 -14.16 -12.66 -11.48
C GLY A 86 -14.64 -11.24 -11.77
N ASN A 87 -15.57 -10.70 -10.97
CA ASN A 87 -16.03 -9.32 -11.06
C ASN A 87 -15.19 -8.34 -10.23
N SER A 88 -14.24 -8.84 -9.44
CA SER A 88 -13.36 -7.98 -8.65
C SER A 88 -12.39 -7.21 -9.56
N VAL A 89 -12.16 -5.94 -9.25
CA VAL A 89 -11.33 -5.06 -10.08
C VAL A 89 -10.35 -4.29 -9.21
N LEU A 90 -9.05 -4.44 -9.53
CA LEU A 90 -7.99 -3.54 -9.09
C LEU A 90 -7.68 -2.57 -10.23
N SER A 91 -7.82 -1.27 -10.00
CA SER A 91 -7.56 -0.21 -10.99
C SER A 91 -6.47 0.74 -10.51
N GLY A 92 -5.68 1.25 -11.44
CA GLY A 92 -4.58 2.19 -11.18
C GLY A 92 -3.22 1.71 -11.71
N PRO A 93 -2.12 2.36 -11.28
CA PRO A 93 -2.12 3.48 -10.35
C PRO A 93 -2.58 4.78 -10.99
N THR A 94 -3.33 5.59 -10.23
CA THR A 94 -3.38 7.04 -10.46
C THR A 94 -2.16 7.66 -9.75
N THR A 95 -1.43 8.52 -10.44
CA THR A 95 -0.20 9.11 -9.91
C THR A 95 -0.43 10.55 -9.44
N TYR A 96 0.21 10.92 -8.33
CA TYR A 96 0.20 12.29 -7.78
C TYR A 96 1.65 12.72 -7.58
N ALA A 97 2.08 13.76 -8.28
CA ALA A 97 3.42 14.30 -8.13
C ALA A 97 3.61 14.86 -6.71
N THR A 98 4.78 14.64 -6.13
CA THR A 98 5.19 15.22 -4.86
C THR A 98 6.28 16.26 -5.08
N GLN A 99 6.69 16.95 -4.01
CA GLN A 99 8.02 17.53 -4.01
C GLN A 99 9.08 16.42 -4.01
N PRO A 100 10.31 16.71 -4.47
CA PRO A 100 11.36 15.71 -4.44
C PRO A 100 11.63 15.17 -3.04
N PHE A 101 11.89 13.87 -2.93
CA PHE A 101 12.25 13.17 -1.70
C PHE A 101 13.24 12.04 -2.00
N ASP A 102 13.95 11.59 -0.96
CA ASP A 102 14.93 10.51 -1.09
C ASP A 102 14.63 9.45 -0.02
N THR A 103 14.67 8.18 -0.43
CA THR A 103 14.43 7.01 0.42
C THR A 103 15.69 6.16 0.62
N GLU A 104 16.83 6.57 0.08
CA GLU A 104 18.09 5.85 0.21
C GLU A 104 18.57 5.85 1.67
N LEU A 105 18.48 4.67 2.30
CA LEU A 105 19.02 4.42 3.62
C LEU A 105 20.05 3.30 3.50
N CYS A 106 21.29 3.70 3.20
CA CYS A 106 22.41 2.81 2.87
C CYS A 106 22.16 1.94 1.63
N GLY A 107 21.74 2.56 0.52
CA GLY A 107 21.21 1.87 -0.65
C GLY A 107 19.78 1.34 -0.47
N TYR A 108 19.33 0.51 -1.42
CA TYR A 108 17.94 0.04 -1.53
C TYR A 108 17.72 -1.44 -1.18
N THR A 109 18.78 -2.17 -0.86
CA THR A 109 18.73 -3.62 -0.59
C THR A 109 19.45 -4.04 0.68
N SER A 110 20.06 -3.09 1.40
CA SER A 110 20.80 -3.36 2.62
C SER A 110 19.87 -3.67 3.81
N PHE A 111 20.33 -4.59 4.65
CA PHE A 111 19.79 -4.96 5.97
C PHE A 111 20.83 -4.59 7.04
N SER A 112 20.42 -4.46 8.30
CA SER A 112 21.28 -4.19 9.45
C SER A 112 22.24 -3.01 9.23
N CYS A 113 21.73 -1.86 8.73
CA CYS A 113 22.58 -0.70 8.43
C CYS A 113 22.54 0.40 9.50
N ILE A 114 21.43 0.55 10.21
CA ILE A 114 21.26 1.71 11.10
C ILE A 114 21.68 1.32 12.52
N ASP A 115 22.63 2.04 13.11
CA ASP A 115 23.10 1.74 14.47
C ASP A 115 21.97 1.91 15.51
N GLN A 116 21.78 0.91 16.38
CA GLN A 116 20.87 1.00 17.52
C GLN A 116 21.65 1.39 18.80
N PRO A 117 21.41 2.58 19.39
CA PRO A 117 22.15 3.03 20.56
C PRO A 117 22.10 2.04 21.73
N GLY A 118 23.25 1.83 22.37
CA GLY A 118 23.38 0.95 23.54
C GLY A 118 23.48 -0.54 23.22
N THR A 119 23.58 -0.92 21.94
CA THR A 119 23.74 -2.32 21.52
C THR A 119 24.76 -2.45 20.39
N SER A 120 25.17 -3.69 20.06
CA SER A 120 25.92 -4.02 18.85
C SER A 120 25.03 -4.57 17.72
N VAL A 121 23.70 -4.42 17.84
CA VAL A 121 22.73 -4.85 16.85
C VAL A 121 22.35 -3.65 15.99
N ASN A 122 22.37 -3.82 14.68
CA ASN A 122 21.94 -2.79 13.74
C ASN A 122 20.49 -3.06 13.32
N LEU A 123 19.74 -1.99 13.05
CA LEU A 123 18.37 -1.99 12.57
C LEU A 123 18.32 -2.07 11.05
N ASP A 124 17.28 -2.72 10.56
CA ASP A 124 16.93 -2.71 9.15
C ASP A 124 16.30 -1.37 8.76
N PRO A 125 16.74 -0.76 7.65
CA PRO A 125 16.03 0.38 7.08
C PRO A 125 14.68 -0.07 6.49
N LEU A 126 13.61 0.65 6.83
CA LEU A 126 12.30 0.55 6.15
C LEU A 126 12.07 1.81 5.33
N ARG A 127 12.27 1.70 4.02
CA ARG A 127 12.38 2.85 3.10
C ARG A 127 11.30 2.87 2.03
N GLU A 128 10.51 1.81 1.90
CA GLU A 128 9.56 1.62 0.80
C GLU A 128 8.08 1.72 1.23
N VAL A 129 7.85 2.02 2.51
CA VAL A 129 6.53 2.13 3.14
C VAL A 129 6.16 3.54 3.51
N ILE A 130 4.92 3.92 3.23
CA ILE A 130 4.31 5.13 3.79
C ILE A 130 4.06 4.89 5.28
N MET A 131 4.88 5.52 6.13
CA MET A 131 4.84 5.31 7.58
C MET A 131 3.71 6.07 8.28
N ASN A 132 3.37 7.26 7.76
CA ASN A 132 2.21 8.01 8.25
C ASN A 132 0.94 7.46 7.63
N ARG A 133 -0.02 7.04 8.46
CA ARG A 133 -1.26 6.45 7.98
C ARG A 133 -1.99 7.42 7.03
N ALA A 134 -2.42 6.91 5.87
CA ALA A 134 -3.29 7.64 4.96
C ALA A 134 -4.75 7.49 5.41
N HIS A 135 -5.49 8.60 5.46
CA HIS A 135 -6.87 8.65 5.91
C HIS A 135 -7.81 9.13 4.80
N TYR A 136 -8.88 8.39 4.59
CA TYR A 136 -9.99 8.82 3.77
C TYR A 136 -10.81 9.88 4.50
N ARG A 137 -11.14 10.96 3.80
CA ARG A 137 -12.05 12.00 4.28
C ARG A 137 -13.13 12.25 3.24
N ASN A 138 -14.38 12.03 3.63
CA ASN A 138 -15.55 12.48 2.88
C ASN A 138 -15.94 13.89 3.37
N LEU A 139 -15.70 14.90 2.53
CA LEU A 139 -15.93 16.31 2.88
C LEU A 139 -17.37 16.79 2.64
N GLY A 140 -18.26 15.89 2.19
CA GLY A 140 -19.54 16.33 1.61
C GLY A 140 -19.31 16.99 0.26
N THR A 141 -20.33 16.98 -0.59
CA THR A 141 -20.33 17.79 -1.82
C THR A 141 -20.43 19.28 -1.48
#